data_AF-A0A8H7HYT2-F1
#
_entry.id   AF-A0A8H7HYT2-F1
#
_cell.length_a   1.000
_cell.length_b   1.000
_cell.length_c   1.000
_cell.angle_alpha   90.00
_cell.angle_beta   90.00
_cell.angle_gamma   90.00
#
_symmetry.space_group_name_H-M   'P 1'
#
loop_
_entity.id
_entity.type
_entity.pdbx_description
1 polymer ?
#
loop_
_entity_poly.entity_id
_entity_poly.type
_entity_poly.pdbx_seq_one_letter_code
_entity_poly.pdbx_strand_id
1 'polypeptide(L)'
;MESMIPPLRSMGFTTICQSTISRFVKNESRIRQCAAEQNEHAKRASVVVLPEVEDALVKWIEQQQEQGYSISGDAIVERGKEICDELQVPKDQRIGFSRGWLDSFKKRNGLSLRRAGR
;
A
#
# COMPACT_ATOMS: atom_id res chain seq x y z
N MET A 1 6.28 -3.68 32.75
CA MET A 1 6.77 -3.46 31.36
C MET A 1 8.13 -2.76 31.32
N GLU A 2 8.47 -1.92 32.31
CA GLU A 2 9.82 -1.30 32.45
C GLU A 2 10.96 -2.31 32.62
N SER A 3 10.67 -3.48 33.17
CA SER A 3 11.61 -4.60 33.32
C SER A 3 12.18 -5.15 32.01
N MET A 4 11.56 -4.84 30.86
CA MET A 4 11.98 -5.34 29.54
C MET A 4 12.99 -4.44 28.83
N ILE A 5 13.18 -3.20 29.27
CA ILE A 5 14.09 -2.24 28.61
C ILE A 5 15.57 -2.64 28.77
N PRO A 6 16.06 -3.01 29.97
CA PRO A 6 17.47 -3.36 30.14
C PRO A 6 17.90 -4.57 29.29
N PRO A 7 17.14 -5.68 29.22
CA PRO A 7 17.47 -6.79 28.32
C PRO A 7 17.51 -6.37 26.84
N LEU A 8 16.52 -5.61 26.37
CA LEU A 8 16.45 -5.19 24.96
C LEU A 8 17.63 -4.27 24.57
N ARG A 9 18.06 -3.38 25.47
CA ARG A 9 19.24 -2.54 25.22
C ARG A 9 20.53 -3.37 25.16
N SER A 10 20.65 -4.39 26.01
CA SER A 10 21.78 -5.35 25.97
C SER A 10 21.84 -6.11 24.64
N MET A 11 20.68 -6.38 24.03
CA MET A 11 20.57 -7.01 22.70
C MET A 11 20.85 -6.04 21.53
N GLY A 12 21.23 -4.79 21.79
CA GLY A 12 21.58 -3.79 20.76
C GLY A 12 20.48 -2.79 20.40
N PHE A 13 19.29 -2.88 20.99
CA PHE A 13 18.21 -1.89 20.80
C PHE A 13 18.41 -0.65 21.70
N THR A 14 19.53 0.05 21.54
CA THR A 14 20.01 1.10 22.47
C THR A 14 19.06 2.28 22.63
N THR A 15 18.26 2.59 21.61
CA THR A 15 17.32 3.73 21.60
C THR A 15 15.91 3.38 22.08
N ILE A 16 15.65 2.12 22.45
CA ILE A 16 14.31 1.71 22.87
C ILE A 16 13.92 2.33 24.22
N CYS A 17 12.68 2.78 24.31
CA CYS A 17 12.11 3.40 25.50
C CYS A 17 10.73 2.81 25.80
N GLN A 18 10.25 3.03 27.03
CA GLN A 18 9.00 2.48 27.53
C GLN A 18 7.82 2.83 26.62
N SER A 19 7.72 4.08 26.17
CA SER A 19 6.61 4.55 25.35
C SER A 19 6.57 3.87 23.97
N THR A 20 7.74 3.57 23.38
CA THR A 20 7.83 2.79 22.14
C THR A 20 7.32 1.36 22.34
N ILE A 21 7.74 0.69 23.43
CA ILE A 21 7.28 -0.67 23.75
C ILE A 21 5.77 -0.68 23.96
N SER A 22 5.25 0.23 24.78
CA SER A 22 3.80 0.33 25.02
C SER A 22 3.03 0.61 23.74
N ARG A 23 3.56 1.44 22.84
CA ARG A 23 2.94 1.69 21.53
C ARG A 23 2.94 0.45 20.65
N PHE A 24 4.00 -0.36 20.66
CA PHE A 24 4.07 -1.60 19.89
C PHE A 24 3.09 -2.65 20.44
N VAL A 25 3.08 -2.87 21.76
CA VAL A 25 2.13 -3.80 22.39
C VAL A 25 0.68 -3.36 22.14
N LYS A 26 0.37 -2.07 22.31
CA LYS A 26 -0.98 -1.55 22.07
C LYS A 26 -1.46 -1.75 20.61
N ASN A 27 -0.55 -1.71 19.65
CA ASN A 27 -0.88 -1.83 18.22
C ASN A 27 -0.45 -3.19 17.63
N GLU A 28 -0.16 -4.19 18.47
CA GLU A 28 0.45 -5.45 18.04
C GLU A 28 -0.34 -6.12 16.92
N SER A 29 -1.65 -6.29 17.09
CA SER A 29 -2.52 -6.92 16.10
C SER A 29 -2.44 -6.24 14.74
N ARG A 30 -2.47 -4.90 14.73
CA ARG A 30 -2.35 -4.09 13.50
C ARG A 30 -0.97 -4.25 12.87
N ILE A 31 0.10 -4.24 13.67
CA ILE A 31 1.47 -4.41 13.18
C ILE A 31 1.62 -5.79 12.53
N ARG A 32 1.12 -6.86 13.17
CA ARG A 32 1.14 -8.23 12.63
C ARG A 32 0.35 -8.35 11.33
N GLN A 33 -0.84 -7.75 11.26
CA GLN A 33 -1.65 -7.75 10.04
C GLN A 33 -0.91 -7.04 8.89
N CYS A 34 -0.39 -5.83 9.14
CA CYS A 34 0.37 -5.11 8.12
C CYS A 34 1.62 -5.86 7.67
N ALA A 35 2.30 -6.57 8.57
CA ALA A 35 3.48 -7.38 8.23
C ALA A 35 3.15 -8.61 7.38
N ALA A 36 1.94 -9.17 7.49
CA ALA A 36 1.48 -10.27 6.65
C ALA A 36 1.13 -9.82 5.23
N GLU A 37 0.60 -8.60 5.09
CA GLU A 37 0.11 -8.05 3.82
C GLU A 37 1.18 -7.28 3.03
N GLN A 38 2.24 -6.79 3.69
CA GLN A 38 3.23 -5.87 3.10
C GLN A 38 4.63 -6.48 3.04
N ASN A 39 5.50 -5.86 2.25
CA ASN A 39 6.91 -6.27 2.15
C ASN A 39 7.65 -6.14 3.49
N GLU A 40 8.60 -7.04 3.77
CA GLU A 40 9.40 -7.07 5.00
C GLU A 40 10.10 -5.74 5.34
N HIS A 41 10.47 -4.95 4.32
CA HIS A 41 11.11 -3.65 4.51
C HIS A 41 10.13 -2.49 4.77
N ALA A 42 8.82 -2.74 4.76
CA ALA A 42 7.80 -1.71 4.98
C ALA A 42 7.78 -1.26 6.45
N LYS A 43 8.23 -0.02 6.69
CA LYS A 43 8.23 0.59 8.04
C LYS A 43 6.93 1.31 8.40
N ARG A 44 6.05 1.55 7.42
CA ARG A 44 4.78 2.26 7.58
C ARG A 44 3.71 1.49 6.84
N ALA A 45 2.55 1.35 7.45
CA ALA A 45 1.39 0.84 6.75
C ALA A 45 1.10 1.73 5.54
N SER A 46 1.14 1.18 4.33
CA SER A 46 0.61 1.88 3.15
C SER A 46 -0.90 2.01 3.32
N VAL A 47 -1.39 3.22 3.57
CA VAL A 47 -2.83 3.47 3.59
C VAL A 47 -3.26 3.60 2.14
N VAL A 48 -4.04 2.63 1.67
CA VAL A 48 -4.79 2.79 0.42
C VAL A 48 -5.88 3.80 0.69
N VAL A 49 -5.84 4.94 -0.02
CA VAL A 49 -6.75 6.06 0.25
C VAL A 49 -8.17 5.74 -0.22
N LEU A 50 -8.30 5.00 -1.32
CA LEU A 50 -9.58 4.59 -1.92
C LEU A 50 -9.57 3.08 -2.20
N PRO A 51 -9.78 2.23 -1.18
CA PRO A 51 -9.63 0.78 -1.33
C PRO A 51 -10.62 0.20 -2.34
N GLU A 52 -11.87 0.68 -2.36
CA GLU A 52 -12.91 0.23 -3.31
C GLU A 52 -12.55 0.57 -4.76
N VAL A 53 -12.00 1.77 -4.99
CA VAL A 53 -11.54 2.20 -6.32
C VAL A 53 -10.34 1.37 -6.77
N GLU A 54 -9.36 1.14 -5.89
CA GLU A 54 -8.19 0.33 -6.25
C GLU A 54 -8.56 -1.13 -6.52
N ASP A 55 -9.48 -1.72 -5.75
CA ASP A 55 -9.97 -3.10 -5.97
C ASP A 55 -10.68 -3.25 -7.33
N ALA A 56 -11.59 -2.32 -7.65
CA ALA A 56 -12.25 -2.30 -8.96
C ALA A 56 -11.26 -2.12 -10.11
N LEU A 57 -10.22 -1.29 -9.90
CA LEU A 57 -9.19 -1.04 -10.90
C LEU A 57 -8.31 -2.28 -11.12
N VAL A 58 -7.96 -3.03 -10.06
CA VAL A 58 -7.21 -4.29 -10.17
C VAL A 58 -8.01 -5.33 -10.97
N LYS A 59 -9.29 -5.53 -10.65
CA LYS A 59 -10.17 -6.44 -11.38
C LYS A 59 -10.26 -6.09 -12.87
N TRP A 60 -10.37 -4.81 -13.19
CA TRP A 60 -10.38 -4.35 -14.58
C TRP A 60 -9.04 -4.66 -15.26
N ILE A 61 -7.90 -4.43 -14.60
CA ILE A 61 -6.58 -4.75 -15.15
C ILE A 61 -6.43 -6.25 -15.42
N GLU A 62 -6.86 -7.10 -14.50
CA GLU A 62 -6.85 -8.55 -14.66
C GLU A 62 -7.66 -8.99 -15.89
N GLN A 63 -8.89 -8.49 -16.03
CA GLN A 63 -9.74 -8.78 -17.19
C GLN A 63 -9.11 -8.37 -18.52
N GLN A 64 -8.45 -7.22 -18.56
CA GLN A 64 -7.76 -6.75 -19.77
C GLN A 64 -6.52 -7.58 -20.09
N GLN A 65 -5.77 -8.03 -19.07
CA GLN A 65 -4.62 -8.92 -19.24
C GLN A 65 -5.05 -10.31 -19.73
N GLU A 66 -6.16 -10.86 -19.23
CA GLU A 66 -6.74 -12.12 -19.70
C GLU A 66 -7.14 -12.05 -21.17
N GLN A 67 -7.60 -10.88 -21.63
CA GLN A 67 -7.92 -10.62 -23.03
C GLN A 67 -6.67 -10.35 -23.90
N GLY A 68 -5.48 -10.32 -23.30
CA GLY A 68 -4.20 -10.12 -24.01
C GLY A 68 -3.86 -8.66 -24.31
N TYR A 69 -4.60 -7.69 -23.74
CA TYR A 69 -4.29 -6.27 -23.94
C TYR A 69 -3.16 -5.79 -23.03
N SER A 70 -2.28 -4.96 -23.60
CA SER A 70 -1.27 -4.24 -22.83
C SER A 70 -1.85 -2.90 -22.35
N ILE A 71 -1.93 -2.71 -21.04
CA ILE A 71 -2.52 -1.51 -20.44
C ILE A 71 -1.44 -0.47 -20.16
N SER A 72 -1.62 0.74 -20.70
CA SER A 72 -0.73 1.86 -20.44
C SER A 72 -0.98 2.46 -19.05
N GLY A 73 0.02 3.16 -18.51
CA GLY A 73 -0.13 3.87 -17.23
C GLY A 73 -1.22 4.94 -17.27
N ASP A 74 -1.40 5.60 -18.41
CA ASP A 74 -2.39 6.65 -18.58
C ASP A 74 -3.82 6.07 -18.63
N ALA A 75 -4.00 4.90 -19.24
CA ALA A 75 -5.28 4.18 -19.23
C ALA A 75 -5.69 3.77 -17.80
N ILE A 76 -4.74 3.37 -16.95
CA ILE A 76 -5.00 3.07 -15.53
C ILE A 76 -5.49 4.34 -14.79
N VAL A 77 -4.87 5.49 -15.07
CA VAL A 77 -5.24 6.77 -14.45
C VAL A 77 -6.63 7.23 -14.92
N GLU A 78 -6.92 7.10 -16.21
CA GLU A 78 -8.23 7.44 -16.77
C GLU A 78 -9.32 6.54 -16.18
N ARG A 79 -9.14 5.22 -16.22
CA ARG A 79 -10.10 4.27 -15.65
C ARG A 79 -10.29 4.48 -14.16
N GLY A 80 -9.24 4.82 -13.41
CA GLY A 80 -9.35 5.15 -11.99
C GLY A 80 -10.26 6.36 -11.71
N LYS A 81 -10.22 7.39 -12.58
CA LYS A 81 -11.12 8.55 -12.47
C LYS A 81 -12.57 8.17 -12.80
N GLU A 82 -12.77 7.37 -13.83
CA GLU A 82 -14.10 6.86 -14.20
C GLU A 82 -14.71 6.05 -13.05
N ILE A 83 -13.95 5.16 -12.43
CA ILE A 83 -14.42 4.37 -11.27
C ILE A 83 -14.79 5.29 -10.09
N CYS A 84 -14.03 6.37 -9.85
CA CYS A 84 -14.42 7.37 -8.85
C CYS A 84 -15.75 8.06 -9.17
N ASP A 85 -16.06 8.27 -10.46
CA ASP A 85 -17.35 8.81 -10.90
C ASP A 85 -18.48 7.78 -10.75
N GLU A 86 -18.23 6.52 -11.14
CA GLU A 86 -19.15 5.39 -11.01
C GLU A 86 -19.53 5.13 -9.53
N LEU A 87 -18.55 5.19 -8.63
CA LEU A 87 -18.74 5.02 -7.18
C LEU A 87 -19.18 6.30 -6.47
N GLN A 88 -19.43 7.39 -7.20
CA GLN A 88 -19.85 8.69 -6.67
C GLN A 88 -18.93 9.23 -5.54
N VAL A 89 -17.63 8.98 -5.64
CA VAL A 89 -16.65 9.43 -4.64
C VAL A 89 -16.64 10.97 -4.60
N PRO A 90 -16.86 11.59 -3.42
CA PRO A 90 -16.85 13.04 -3.26
C PRO A 90 -15.52 13.65 -3.73
N LYS A 91 -15.56 14.81 -4.39
CA LYS A 91 -14.36 15.44 -4.98
C LYS A 91 -13.27 15.74 -3.95
N ASP A 92 -13.66 16.03 -2.72
CA ASP A 92 -12.80 16.26 -1.56
C ASP A 92 -12.07 14.99 -1.07
N GLN A 93 -12.58 13.80 -1.40
CA GLN A 93 -12.00 12.51 -1.04
C GLN A 93 -11.24 11.87 -2.22
N ARG A 94 -11.34 12.44 -3.42
CA ARG A 94 -10.63 11.94 -4.59
C ARG A 94 -9.13 12.19 -4.47
N ILE A 95 -8.37 11.20 -4.88
CA ILE A 95 -6.92 11.35 -5.07
C ILE A 95 -6.63 12.01 -6.41
N GLY A 96 -5.51 12.74 -6.50
CA GLY A 96 -5.10 13.40 -7.75
C GLY A 96 -4.60 12.46 -8.86
N PHE A 97 -4.63 11.13 -8.67
CA PHE A 97 -4.10 10.12 -9.59
C PHE A 97 -2.72 10.50 -10.16
N SER A 98 -1.82 10.98 -9.28
CA SER A 98 -0.49 11.45 -9.69
C SER A 98 0.39 10.30 -10.19
N ARG A 99 1.48 10.62 -10.90
CA ARG A 99 2.51 9.63 -11.26
C ARG A 99 3.03 8.87 -10.03
N GLY A 100 3.21 9.55 -8.89
CA GLY A 100 3.67 8.91 -7.65
C GLY A 100 2.65 7.93 -7.07
N TRP A 101 1.35 8.21 -7.21
CA TRP A 101 0.30 7.24 -6.88
C TRP A 101 0.35 6.04 -7.83
N LEU A 102 0.44 6.28 -9.15
CA LEU A 102 0.49 5.21 -10.15
C LEU A 102 1.68 4.27 -9.92
N ASP A 103 2.86 4.81 -9.64
CA ASP A 103 4.06 4.02 -9.32
C ASP A 103 3.86 3.17 -8.06
N SER A 104 3.21 3.74 -7.04
CA SER A 104 2.90 3.05 -5.79
C SER A 104 1.84 1.96 -6.00
N PHE A 105 0.79 2.26 -6.76
CA PHE A 105 -0.26 1.33 -7.16
C PHE A 105 0.33 0.13 -7.92
N LYS A 106 1.18 0.38 -8.92
CA LYS A 106 1.86 -0.68 -9.68
C LYS A 106 2.73 -1.57 -8.80
N LYS A 107 3.51 -0.96 -7.90
CA LYS A 107 4.37 -1.71 -6.96
C LYS A 107 3.56 -2.58 -6.01
N ARG A 108 2.43 -2.07 -5.48
CA ARG A 108 1.56 -2.84 -4.57
C ARG A 108 0.89 -4.02 -5.25
N ASN A 109 0.41 -3.84 -6.47
CA ASN A 109 -0.33 -4.87 -7.20
C ASN A 109 0.57 -5.76 -8.07
N GLY A 110 1.89 -5.71 -7.90
CA GLY A 110 2.83 -6.54 -8.67
C GLY A 110 2.82 -6.28 -10.18
N LEU A 111 2.24 -5.14 -10.62
CA LEU A 111 2.17 -4.72 -12.01
C LEU A 111 3.53 -4.17 -12.43
N SER A 112 4.52 -5.06 -12.52
CA SER A 112 5.81 -4.74 -13.07
C SER A 112 5.62 -4.38 -14.53
N LEU A 113 5.98 -3.15 -14.90
CA LEU A 113 6.32 -2.82 -16.28
C LEU A 113 7.43 -3.81 -16.67
N ARG A 114 7.07 -4.91 -17.34
CA ARG A 114 8.02 -5.59 -18.21
C ARG A 114 8.52 -4.47 -19.12
N ARG A 115 9.73 -3.98 -18.87
CA ARG A 115 10.45 -3.21 -19.88
C ARG A 115 10.46 -4.14 -21.08
N ALA A 116 9.72 -3.79 -22.13
CA ALA A 116 9.87 -4.44 -23.41
C ALA A 116 11.38 -4.42 -23.68
N GLY A 117 11.97 -5.62 -23.68
CA GLY A 117 13.39 -5.78 -23.97
C GLY A 117 13.66 -5.12 -25.30
N ARG A 118 14.71 -4.30 -25.32
CA ARG A 118 15.32 -3.77 -26.54
C ARG A 118 15.72 -4.91 -27.47
#